data_AF-A0A3P8KNC7-F1
#
_entry.id   AF-A0A3P8KNC7-F1
#
_cell.length_a   1.000
_cell.length_b   1.000
_cell.length_c   1.000
_cell.angle_alpha   90.00
_cell.angle_beta   90.00
_cell.angle_gamma   90.00
#
_symmetry.space_group_name_H-M   'P 1'
#
loop_
_entity.id
_entity.type
_entity.pdbx_description
1 polymer ?
#
loop_
_entity_poly.entity_id
_entity_poly.type
_entity_poly.pdbx_seq_one_letter_code
_entity_poly.pdbx_strand_id
1 'polypeptide(L)'
;MSVSNKLVSKESFIRSKRPTISKLTTQLINNYFADRKKSRKINWAKSGFWSGVSIFVLGLLLLITIVFLFVFDYFRNMQLLGKIKRELFYGIMLGTSFSFIFLGLIVLIIGHRAKKYVLKDVITSLDKYKLIKKLFNFFTLGYKENIDEDGNNTDKNYELINFYKNTHNFSDLKSGFAPICKKYEQYEALTTNQYIKMHNIEYQGSIWHNINSLSRKIKKRVLKTNAQTYGNLIEQKLTKKRFGIAVKLKNLNPEVNVSLFDKDNIYTPNDYKSIDIPKSYEKLLIKSNNPFVLESWLNQKNNLEFLNEIYNELIISQISVPNTKANKKFLIDNLSFIVRNTEAFIWFDIPFELVDLIFIAKNINKEDIIETIVNKLMDDFYLIYLALQLLVPFGLEISVKEEVVNKPLESDLVFDDKESTNNQETKE
;
A
#
# COMPACT_ATOMS: atom_id res chain seq x y z
N MET A 1 25.12 7.56 -27.53
CA MET A 1 25.27 6.27 -26.83
C MET A 1 23.92 5.54 -26.91
N SER A 2 23.84 4.41 -27.61
CA SER A 2 22.62 3.61 -27.68
C SER A 2 22.51 2.74 -26.43
N VAL A 3 21.75 3.18 -25.43
CA VAL A 3 21.30 2.28 -24.38
C VAL A 3 20.31 1.33 -25.05
N SER A 4 20.67 0.07 -25.18
CA SER A 4 19.71 -1.00 -25.48
C SER A 4 18.75 -1.05 -24.30
N ASN A 5 17.64 -0.30 -24.41
CA ASN A 5 16.59 -0.26 -23.40
C ASN A 5 15.78 -1.55 -23.49
N LYS A 6 16.37 -2.65 -23.04
CA LYS A 6 15.64 -3.92 -22.95
C LYS A 6 14.76 -3.86 -21.71
N LEU A 7 13.45 -3.96 -21.91
CA LEU A 7 12.49 -4.04 -20.81
C LEU A 7 12.77 -5.29 -19.96
N VAL A 8 12.93 -5.09 -18.65
CA VAL A 8 13.03 -6.21 -17.69
C VAL A 8 11.64 -6.80 -17.46
N SER A 9 11.49 -8.10 -17.70
CA SER A 9 10.23 -8.81 -17.40
C SER A 9 9.93 -8.84 -15.90
N LYS A 10 8.64 -8.98 -15.54
CA LYS A 10 8.21 -9.05 -14.15
C LYS A 10 8.91 -10.17 -13.38
N GLU A 11 9.04 -11.34 -13.99
CA GLU A 11 9.68 -12.50 -13.39
C GLU A 11 11.16 -12.25 -13.13
N SER A 12 11.87 -11.62 -14.09
CA SER A 12 13.28 -11.26 -13.92
C SER A 12 13.47 -10.21 -12.83
N PHE A 13 12.60 -9.20 -12.79
CA PHE A 13 12.59 -8.18 -11.74
C PHE A 13 12.37 -8.81 -10.36
N ILE A 14 11.33 -9.64 -10.20
CA ILE A 14 11.04 -10.31 -8.93
C ILE A 14 12.19 -11.25 -8.54
N ARG A 15 12.70 -12.06 -9.47
CA ARG A 15 13.78 -13.02 -9.20
C ARG A 15 15.04 -12.32 -8.69
N SER A 16 15.40 -11.18 -9.28
CA SER A 16 16.58 -10.44 -8.89
C SER A 16 16.40 -9.64 -7.59
N LYS A 17 15.21 -9.07 -7.33
CA LYS A 17 15.01 -8.09 -6.25
C LYS A 17 14.34 -8.63 -5.00
N ARG A 18 13.52 -9.67 -5.12
CA ARG A 18 12.79 -10.28 -4.00
C ARG A 18 13.70 -10.76 -2.88
N PRO A 19 14.86 -11.42 -3.11
CA PRO A 19 15.70 -11.91 -2.01
C PRO A 19 16.15 -10.80 -1.06
N THR A 20 16.62 -9.68 -1.61
CA THR A 20 17.11 -8.52 -0.86
C THR A 20 16.00 -7.88 -0.02
N ILE A 21 14.82 -7.67 -0.62
CA ILE A 21 13.67 -7.08 0.08
C ILE A 21 13.07 -8.05 1.10
N SER A 22 13.06 -9.35 0.82
CA SER A 22 12.61 -10.38 1.76
C SER A 22 13.50 -10.43 3.00
N LYS A 23 14.83 -10.37 2.82
CA LYS A 23 15.78 -10.33 3.94
C LYS A 23 15.56 -9.10 4.82
N LEU A 24 15.47 -7.91 4.22
CA LEU A 24 15.22 -6.66 4.95
C LEU A 24 13.87 -6.68 5.68
N THR A 25 12.81 -7.13 5.01
CA THR A 25 11.47 -7.25 5.62
C THR A 25 11.49 -8.24 6.78
N THR A 26 12.18 -9.37 6.63
CA THR A 26 12.37 -10.38 7.68
C THR A 26 13.06 -9.79 8.90
N GLN A 27 14.13 -9.00 8.71
CA GLN A 27 14.82 -8.32 9.80
C GLN A 27 13.90 -7.34 10.54
N LEU A 28 13.17 -6.48 9.81
CA LEU A 28 12.26 -5.51 10.40
C LEU A 28 11.12 -6.18 11.19
N ILE A 29 10.55 -7.24 10.65
CA ILE A 29 9.51 -8.03 11.33
C ILE A 29 10.09 -8.75 12.55
N ASN A 30 11.27 -9.35 12.46
CA ASN A 30 11.88 -10.01 13.61
C ASN A 30 12.20 -9.02 14.73
N ASN A 31 12.69 -7.82 14.41
CA ASN A 31 12.90 -6.76 15.39
C ASN A 31 11.60 -6.35 16.08
N TYR A 32 10.50 -6.21 15.31
CA TYR A 32 9.18 -5.94 15.88
C TYR A 32 8.72 -7.01 16.88
N PHE A 33 8.93 -8.29 16.55
CA PHE A 33 8.52 -9.41 17.42
C PHE A 33 9.47 -9.64 18.60
N ALA A 34 10.73 -9.21 18.50
CA ALA A 34 11.73 -9.32 19.56
C ALA A 34 11.60 -8.20 20.62
N ASP A 35 11.02 -7.06 20.26
CA ASP A 35 10.77 -5.96 21.19
C ASP A 35 9.96 -6.43 22.41
N ARG A 36 10.50 -6.19 23.61
CA ARG A 36 9.93 -6.66 24.88
C ARG A 36 8.51 -6.13 25.14
N LYS A 37 8.21 -4.87 24.80
CA LYS A 37 6.89 -4.26 25.00
C LYS A 37 5.87 -4.86 24.02
N LYS A 38 6.29 -5.10 22.77
CA LYS A 38 5.44 -5.67 21.71
C LYS A 38 5.21 -7.16 21.90
N SER A 39 6.25 -7.91 22.28
CA SER A 39 6.22 -9.36 22.54
C SER A 39 5.16 -9.73 23.58
N ARG A 40 5.03 -8.97 24.68
CA ARG A 40 3.96 -9.18 25.68
C ARG A 40 2.57 -9.11 25.04
N LYS A 41 2.30 -8.09 24.22
CA LYS A 41 1.02 -7.93 23.53
C LYS A 41 0.76 -9.06 22.53
N ILE A 42 1.80 -9.52 21.84
CA ILE A 42 1.74 -10.67 20.93
C ILE A 42 1.37 -11.95 21.70
N ASN A 43 1.97 -12.19 22.87
CA ASN A 43 1.66 -13.35 23.70
C ASN A 43 0.21 -13.31 24.23
N TRP A 44 -0.28 -12.15 24.65
CA TRP A 44 -1.71 -11.96 24.97
C TRP A 44 -2.62 -12.23 23.76
N ALA A 45 -2.22 -11.79 22.57
CA ALA A 45 -2.98 -11.99 21.35
C ALA A 45 -2.99 -13.46 20.87
N LYS A 46 -1.90 -14.21 21.09
CA LYS A 46 -1.76 -15.62 20.71
C LYS A 46 -2.32 -16.56 21.79
N SER A 47 -1.78 -16.48 23.00
CA SER A 47 -2.07 -17.43 24.08
C SER A 47 -3.21 -16.96 24.97
N GLY A 48 -3.35 -15.65 25.20
CA GLY A 48 -4.40 -15.08 26.05
C GLY A 48 -5.81 -15.41 25.57
N PHE A 49 -6.02 -15.45 24.25
CA PHE A 49 -7.32 -15.89 23.70
C PHE A 49 -7.62 -17.35 24.07
N TRP A 50 -6.69 -18.27 23.82
CA TRP A 50 -6.89 -19.71 24.09
C TRP A 50 -6.95 -20.04 25.57
N SER A 51 -6.14 -19.39 26.42
CA SER A 51 -6.25 -19.57 27.86
C SER A 51 -7.59 -19.06 28.39
N GLY A 52 -8.10 -17.94 27.86
CA GLY A 52 -9.43 -17.45 28.16
C GLY A 52 -10.54 -18.42 27.76
N VAL A 53 -10.45 -19.01 26.54
CA VAL A 53 -11.38 -20.07 26.10
C VAL A 53 -11.35 -21.25 27.06
N SER A 54 -10.17 -21.76 27.39
CA SER A 54 -10.02 -22.93 28.27
C SER A 54 -10.59 -22.68 29.67
N ILE A 55 -10.29 -21.53 30.28
CA ILE A 55 -10.82 -21.17 31.61
C ILE A 55 -12.35 -21.04 31.56
N PHE A 56 -12.89 -20.39 30.52
CA PHE A 56 -14.32 -20.23 30.34
C PHE A 56 -15.04 -21.58 30.16
N VAL A 57 -14.49 -22.48 29.33
CA VAL A 57 -15.03 -23.82 29.10
C VAL A 57 -14.96 -24.67 30.37
N LEU A 58 -13.86 -24.62 31.12
CA LEU A 58 -13.76 -25.29 32.42
C LEU A 58 -14.82 -24.79 33.41
N GLY A 59 -15.05 -23.47 33.46
CA GLY A 59 -16.12 -22.88 34.26
C GLY A 59 -17.52 -23.38 33.88
N LEU A 60 -17.81 -23.48 32.58
CA LEU A 60 -19.07 -24.03 32.06
C LEU A 60 -19.24 -25.53 32.35
N LEU A 61 -18.18 -26.32 32.18
CA LEU A 61 -18.21 -27.75 32.49
C LEU A 61 -18.45 -27.99 33.99
N LEU A 62 -17.81 -27.20 34.85
CA LEU A 62 -18.10 -27.21 36.29
C LEU A 62 -19.55 -26.85 36.56
N LEU A 63 -20.09 -25.80 35.92
CA LEU A 63 -21.49 -25.41 36.08
C LEU A 63 -22.45 -26.55 35.73
N ILE A 64 -22.24 -27.19 34.57
CA ILE A 64 -23.05 -28.32 34.11
C ILE A 64 -22.96 -29.49 35.10
N THR A 65 -21.76 -29.81 35.57
CA THR A 65 -21.53 -30.89 36.54
C THR A 65 -22.23 -30.61 37.86
N ILE A 66 -22.19 -29.36 38.33
CA ILE A 66 -22.86 -28.92 39.57
C ILE A 66 -24.37 -29.05 39.43
N VAL A 67 -24.94 -28.57 38.32
CA VAL A 67 -26.38 -28.69 38.05
C VAL A 67 -26.79 -30.15 37.98
N PHE A 68 -26.01 -30.99 37.31
CA PHE A 68 -26.29 -32.42 37.22
C PHE A 68 -26.22 -33.10 38.60
N LEU A 69 -25.20 -32.82 39.40
CA LEU A 69 -25.07 -33.33 40.77
C LEU A 69 -26.20 -32.84 41.67
N PHE A 70 -26.63 -31.58 41.54
CA PHE A 70 -27.75 -31.03 42.29
C PHE A 70 -29.07 -31.74 41.94
N VAL A 71 -29.35 -31.92 40.63
CA VAL A 71 -30.53 -32.65 40.16
C VAL A 71 -30.49 -34.10 40.64
N PHE A 72 -29.35 -34.78 40.52
CA PHE A 72 -29.21 -36.16 40.95
C PHE A 72 -29.41 -36.32 42.47
N ASP A 73 -28.79 -35.46 43.28
CA ASP A 73 -28.94 -35.43 44.74
C ASP A 73 -30.38 -35.12 45.16
N TYR A 74 -31.05 -34.19 44.46
CA TYR A 74 -32.44 -33.81 44.72
C TYR A 74 -33.44 -34.92 44.37
N PHE A 75 -33.28 -35.62 43.25
CA PHE A 75 -34.24 -36.63 42.79
C PHE A 75 -33.98 -38.04 43.33
N ARG A 76 -32.74 -38.40 43.71
CA ARG A 76 -32.42 -39.75 44.21
C ARG A 76 -32.31 -39.85 45.73
N ASN A 77 -32.45 -38.76 46.49
CA ASN A 77 -32.28 -38.75 47.96
C ASN A 77 -30.98 -39.43 48.42
N MET A 78 -29.95 -39.47 47.57
CA MET A 78 -28.66 -40.06 47.89
C MET A 78 -27.86 -39.05 48.71
N GLN A 79 -27.55 -39.32 49.98
CA GLN A 79 -26.63 -38.49 50.76
C GLN A 79 -25.17 -38.65 50.29
N LEU A 80 -24.87 -38.17 49.07
CA LEU A 80 -23.54 -38.27 48.43
C LEU A 80 -22.44 -37.50 49.19
N LEU A 81 -22.82 -36.51 50.02
CA LEU A 81 -21.89 -35.54 50.65
C LEU A 81 -21.74 -35.67 52.18
N GLY A 82 -22.32 -36.71 52.82
CA GLY A 82 -22.19 -36.92 54.27
C GLY A 82 -22.60 -35.69 55.12
N LYS A 83 -21.94 -35.49 56.28
CA LYS A 83 -22.25 -34.42 57.27
C LYS A 83 -21.95 -32.98 56.81
N ILE A 84 -21.49 -32.76 55.58
CA ILE A 84 -21.20 -31.41 55.08
C ILE A 84 -22.53 -30.69 54.79
N LYS A 85 -22.65 -29.41 55.17
CA LYS A 85 -23.81 -28.57 54.81
C LYS A 85 -23.89 -28.48 53.28
N ARG A 86 -24.79 -29.26 52.69
CA ARG A 86 -25.04 -29.38 51.24
C ARG A 86 -25.13 -28.03 50.52
N GLU A 87 -25.84 -27.08 51.11
CA GLU A 87 -25.99 -25.71 50.60
C GLU A 87 -24.65 -24.98 50.46
N LEU A 88 -23.75 -25.16 51.44
CA LEU A 88 -22.43 -24.54 51.45
C LEU A 88 -21.51 -25.16 50.39
N PHE A 89 -21.58 -26.47 50.18
CA PHE A 89 -20.84 -27.16 49.11
C PHE A 89 -21.27 -26.66 47.72
N TYR A 90 -22.58 -26.67 47.43
CA TYR A 90 -23.09 -26.20 46.14
C TYR A 90 -22.85 -24.70 45.94
N GLY A 91 -22.98 -23.88 47.00
CA GLY A 91 -22.69 -22.45 46.95
C GLY A 91 -21.22 -22.16 46.61
N ILE A 92 -20.28 -22.85 47.24
CA ILE A 92 -18.84 -22.71 46.93
C ILE A 92 -18.55 -23.15 45.49
N MET A 93 -19.08 -24.30 45.07
CA MET A 93 -18.85 -24.83 43.72
C MET A 93 -19.47 -23.93 42.63
N LEU A 94 -20.66 -23.37 42.87
CA LEU A 94 -21.26 -22.38 41.98
C LEU A 94 -20.42 -21.10 41.93
N GLY A 95 -19.96 -20.61 43.09
CA GLY A 95 -19.09 -19.44 43.18
C GLY A 95 -17.77 -19.61 42.41
N THR A 96 -17.13 -20.77 42.52
CA THR A 96 -15.89 -21.07 41.78
C THR A 96 -16.14 -21.20 40.28
N SER A 97 -17.23 -21.85 39.87
CA SER A 97 -17.64 -21.94 38.47
C SER A 97 -17.88 -20.56 37.86
N PHE A 98 -18.67 -19.70 38.50
CA PHE A 98 -18.88 -18.33 38.03
C PHE A 98 -17.58 -17.52 38.00
N SER A 99 -16.71 -17.68 39.00
CA SER A 99 -15.40 -17.02 39.01
C SER A 99 -14.56 -17.40 37.78
N PHE A 100 -14.52 -18.68 37.40
CA PHE A 100 -13.85 -19.11 36.17
C PHE A 100 -14.53 -18.58 34.91
N ILE A 101 -15.86 -18.59 34.83
CA ILE A 101 -16.59 -18.02 33.69
C ILE A 101 -16.24 -16.54 33.51
N PHE A 102 -16.31 -15.73 34.58
CA PHE A 102 -16.00 -14.30 34.53
C PHE A 102 -14.52 -14.03 34.22
N LEU A 103 -13.59 -14.73 34.88
CA LEU A 103 -12.16 -14.59 34.61
C LEU A 103 -11.83 -14.98 33.16
N GLY A 104 -12.38 -16.09 32.68
CA GLY A 104 -12.23 -16.53 31.29
C GLY A 104 -12.75 -15.48 30.30
N LEU A 105 -13.91 -14.88 30.57
CA LEU A 105 -14.50 -13.84 29.73
C LEU A 105 -13.65 -12.55 29.70
N ILE A 106 -13.12 -12.11 30.85
CA ILE A 106 -12.20 -10.97 30.93
C ILE A 106 -10.95 -11.24 30.09
N VAL A 107 -10.33 -12.41 30.26
CA VAL A 107 -9.13 -12.81 29.52
C VAL A 107 -9.41 -12.90 28.01
N LEU A 108 -10.57 -13.42 27.61
CA LEU A 108 -11.02 -13.46 26.21
C LEU A 108 -11.12 -12.07 25.59
N ILE A 109 -11.74 -11.12 26.28
CA ILE A 109 -11.89 -9.73 25.81
C ILE A 109 -10.51 -9.08 25.66
N ILE A 110 -9.62 -9.26 26.64
CA ILE A 110 -8.25 -8.74 26.59
C ILE A 110 -7.48 -9.34 25.42
N GLY A 111 -7.52 -10.67 25.24
CA GLY A 111 -6.87 -11.38 24.15
C GLY A 111 -7.38 -10.95 22.77
N HIS A 112 -8.71 -10.77 22.62
CA HIS A 112 -9.31 -10.31 21.38
C HIS A 112 -8.90 -8.87 21.02
N ARG A 113 -8.91 -7.95 22.00
CA ARG A 113 -8.45 -6.57 21.81
C ARG A 113 -6.95 -6.52 21.47
N ALA A 114 -6.13 -7.31 22.17
CA ALA A 114 -4.70 -7.44 21.90
C ALA A 114 -4.45 -7.94 20.47
N LYS A 115 -5.20 -8.95 20.01
CA LYS A 115 -5.11 -9.46 18.64
C LYS A 115 -5.43 -8.37 17.62
N LYS A 116 -6.55 -7.67 17.76
CA LYS A 116 -6.92 -6.57 16.84
C LYS A 116 -5.85 -5.48 16.79
N TYR A 117 -5.26 -5.12 17.94
CA TYR A 117 -4.18 -4.15 18.02
C TYR A 117 -2.92 -4.66 17.29
N VAL A 118 -2.44 -5.86 17.63
CA VAL A 118 -1.19 -6.42 17.06
C VAL A 118 -1.28 -6.55 15.54
N LEU A 119 -2.41 -6.98 15.01
CA LEU A 119 -2.61 -7.11 13.56
C LEU A 119 -2.49 -5.77 12.83
N LYS A 120 -2.88 -4.66 13.47
CA LYS A 120 -2.73 -3.32 12.91
C LYS A 120 -1.29 -2.79 13.11
N ASP A 121 -0.79 -2.90 14.34
CA ASP A 121 0.47 -2.30 14.79
C ASP A 121 1.70 -2.89 14.10
N VAL A 122 1.68 -4.20 13.78
CA VAL A 122 2.80 -4.87 13.11
C VAL A 122 3.11 -4.27 11.75
N ILE A 123 2.10 -3.83 11.00
CA ILE A 123 2.30 -3.21 9.69
C ILE A 123 2.64 -1.73 9.85
N THR A 124 1.91 -1.00 10.69
CA THR A 124 2.08 0.46 10.81
C THR A 124 3.38 0.88 11.48
N SER A 125 4.00 0.01 12.26
CA SER A 125 5.28 0.29 12.93
C SER A 125 6.51 -0.17 12.15
N LEU A 126 6.32 -0.71 10.93
CA LEU A 126 7.43 -1.01 10.05
C LEU A 126 8.04 0.27 9.52
N ASP A 127 9.37 0.31 9.54
CA ASP A 127 10.14 1.35 8.87
C ASP A 127 10.11 1.12 7.35
N LYS A 128 9.03 1.60 6.71
CA LYS A 128 8.83 1.47 5.27
C LYS A 128 9.92 2.19 4.46
N TYR A 129 10.57 3.22 5.01
CA TYR A 129 11.58 4.01 4.30
C TYR A 129 12.84 3.21 3.99
N LYS A 130 13.28 2.35 4.90
CA LYS A 130 14.40 1.42 4.63
C LYS A 130 14.13 0.53 3.42
N LEU A 131 12.89 0.05 3.28
CA LEU A 131 12.48 -0.78 2.14
C LEU A 131 12.40 0.05 0.86
N ILE A 132 11.73 1.21 0.92
CA ILE A 132 11.53 2.12 -0.21
C ILE A 132 12.85 2.65 -0.76
N LYS A 133 13.79 3.06 0.10
CA LYS A 133 15.13 3.51 -0.28
C LYS A 133 15.88 2.43 -1.06
N LYS A 134 15.83 1.18 -0.59
CA LYS A 134 16.48 0.06 -1.29
C LYS A 134 15.83 -0.21 -2.65
N LEU A 135 14.50 -0.09 -2.73
CA LEU A 135 13.75 -0.26 -3.97
C LEU A 135 14.07 0.83 -5.00
N PHE A 136 14.15 2.11 -4.60
CA PHE A 136 14.58 3.19 -5.49
C PHE A 136 16.00 3.01 -6.02
N ASN A 137 16.91 2.53 -5.18
CA ASN A 137 18.28 2.24 -5.58
C ASN A 137 18.36 1.17 -6.68
N PHE A 138 17.38 0.26 -6.79
CA PHE A 138 17.32 -0.69 -7.90
C PHE A 138 17.10 -0.02 -9.25
N PHE A 139 16.48 1.16 -9.28
CA PHE A 139 16.25 1.97 -10.47
C PHE A 139 17.31 3.04 -10.69
N THR A 140 18.45 2.96 -10.00
CA THR A 140 19.49 4.01 -9.99
C THR A 140 19.00 5.38 -9.50
N LEU A 141 17.89 5.40 -8.77
CA LEU A 141 17.30 6.62 -8.20
C LEU A 141 17.69 6.74 -6.72
N GLY A 142 18.18 7.92 -6.32
CA GLY A 142 18.41 8.23 -4.91
C GLY A 142 17.12 8.68 -4.25
N TYR A 143 16.65 7.95 -3.23
CA TYR A 143 15.51 8.41 -2.43
C TYR A 143 15.88 9.72 -1.72
N LYS A 144 15.03 10.74 -1.86
CA LYS A 144 15.22 12.03 -1.20
C LYS A 144 14.59 12.00 0.18
N GLU A 145 15.42 11.99 1.20
CA GLU A 145 14.99 12.13 2.58
C GLU A 145 14.89 13.62 2.89
N ASN A 146 13.73 14.06 3.39
CA ASN A 146 13.62 15.37 4.03
C ASN A 146 13.95 15.11 5.50
N ILE A 147 15.17 15.39 5.90
CA ILE A 147 15.58 15.24 7.30
C ILE A 147 15.24 16.54 8.01
N ASP A 148 14.74 16.47 9.25
CA ASP A 148 14.53 17.63 10.10
C ASP A 148 15.85 18.40 10.32
N GLU A 149 15.74 19.66 10.75
CA GLU A 149 16.91 20.52 11.02
C GLU A 149 17.88 19.89 12.03
N ASP A 150 17.36 19.03 12.91
CA ASP A 150 18.10 18.31 13.95
C ASP A 150 18.75 17.00 13.47
N GLY A 151 18.55 16.59 12.21
CA GLY A 151 19.17 15.40 11.63
C GLY A 151 18.60 14.05 12.09
N ASN A 152 17.54 14.05 12.91
CA ASN A 152 17.11 12.92 13.71
C ASN A 152 15.87 12.20 13.14
N ASN A 153 14.96 12.93 12.47
CA ASN A 153 13.75 12.34 11.89
C ASN A 153 13.57 12.74 10.43
N THR A 154 13.00 11.81 9.66
CA THR A 154 12.50 12.14 8.33
C THR A 154 11.18 12.90 8.46
N ASP A 155 11.18 14.18 8.09
CA ASP A 155 9.96 14.96 7.94
C ASP A 155 9.18 14.47 6.70
N LYS A 156 7.90 14.20 6.91
CA LYS A 156 7.06 13.54 5.91
C LYS A 156 6.37 14.60 5.08
N ASN A 157 6.62 14.58 3.77
CA ASN A 157 5.94 15.50 2.87
C ASN A 157 4.53 14.97 2.53
N TYR A 158 3.52 15.73 2.94
CA TYR A 158 2.11 15.45 2.66
C TYR A 158 1.49 16.41 1.65
N GLU A 159 2.30 17.32 1.09
CA GLU A 159 1.82 18.25 0.08
C GLU A 159 1.50 17.50 -1.22
N LEU A 160 0.38 17.87 -1.83
CA LEU A 160 0.03 17.39 -3.17
C LEU A 160 1.04 17.96 -4.17
N ILE A 161 1.37 17.19 -5.21
CA ILE A 161 2.14 17.72 -6.34
C ILE A 161 1.26 18.77 -7.05
N ASN A 162 1.82 19.92 -7.41
CA ASN A 162 1.07 21.05 -7.99
C ASN A 162 0.16 20.65 -9.15
N PHE A 163 0.63 19.76 -10.03
CA PHE A 163 -0.14 19.19 -11.13
C PHE A 163 -1.47 18.54 -10.68
N TYR A 164 -1.48 17.86 -9.54
CA TYR A 164 -2.64 17.17 -8.97
C TYR A 164 -3.47 18.06 -8.03
N LYS A 165 -3.05 19.30 -7.74
CA LYS A 165 -3.83 20.22 -6.89
C LYS A 165 -5.06 20.76 -7.62
N ASN A 166 -4.96 21.00 -8.93
CA ASN A 166 -6.02 21.65 -9.70
C ASN A 166 -6.90 20.62 -10.42
N THR A 167 -8.09 20.37 -9.87
CA THR A 167 -9.06 19.42 -10.45
C THR A 167 -9.60 19.86 -11.80
N HIS A 168 -9.58 21.16 -12.12
CA HIS A 168 -9.99 21.69 -13.43
C HIS A 168 -9.12 21.18 -14.57
N ASN A 169 -7.90 20.71 -14.28
CA ASN A 169 -7.06 20.13 -15.32
C ASN A 169 -7.59 18.74 -15.77
N PHE A 170 -8.48 18.12 -15.00
CA PHE A 170 -9.03 16.79 -15.29
C PHE A 170 -10.50 16.91 -15.68
N SER A 171 -10.84 16.72 -16.95
CA SER A 171 -12.19 16.87 -17.49
C SER A 171 -13.21 15.88 -16.91
N ASP A 172 -12.73 14.76 -16.38
CA ASP A 172 -13.56 13.75 -15.72
C ASP A 172 -13.90 14.11 -14.26
N LEU A 173 -13.20 15.08 -13.66
CA LEU A 173 -13.48 15.62 -12.34
C LEU A 173 -14.42 16.82 -12.48
N LYS A 174 -15.72 16.59 -12.29
CA LYS A 174 -16.73 17.65 -12.34
C LYS A 174 -16.53 18.70 -11.24
N SER A 175 -17.12 19.89 -11.44
CA SER A 175 -17.20 20.94 -10.42
C SER A 175 -17.69 20.37 -9.08
N GLY A 176 -16.93 20.61 -8.02
CA GLY A 176 -17.20 20.10 -6.66
C GLY A 176 -16.35 18.89 -6.24
N PHE A 177 -15.54 18.32 -7.13
CA PHE A 177 -14.46 17.41 -6.71
C PHE A 177 -13.25 18.20 -6.19
N ALA A 178 -12.73 17.78 -5.05
CA ALA A 178 -11.53 18.32 -4.45
C ALA A 178 -10.58 17.18 -4.04
N PRO A 179 -9.25 17.36 -4.15
CA PRO A 179 -8.31 16.39 -3.63
C PRO A 179 -8.35 16.40 -2.10
N ILE A 180 -8.24 15.23 -1.48
CA ILE A 180 -8.11 15.09 -0.04
C ILE A 180 -6.65 15.39 0.35
N CYS A 181 -6.42 16.60 0.84
CA CYS A 181 -5.10 17.03 1.31
C CYS A 181 -4.65 16.25 2.56
N LYS A 182 -3.32 16.15 2.74
CA LYS A 182 -2.67 15.55 3.91
C LYS A 182 -3.02 14.08 4.22
N LYS A 183 -3.57 13.36 3.24
CA LYS A 183 -3.96 11.95 3.41
C LYS A 183 -2.82 10.98 3.12
N TYR A 184 -2.11 11.22 2.02
CA TYR A 184 -1.06 10.35 1.52
C TYR A 184 0.27 11.07 1.55
N GLU A 185 1.33 10.29 1.68
CA GLU A 185 2.69 10.79 1.66
C GLU A 185 3.20 10.89 0.23
N GLN A 186 3.96 11.95 -0.05
CA GLN A 186 4.69 12.10 -1.29
C GLN A 186 6.07 11.43 -1.17
N TYR A 187 6.38 10.57 -2.13
CA TYR A 187 7.72 9.98 -2.26
C TYR A 187 8.52 10.74 -3.31
N GLU A 188 9.74 11.09 -2.94
CA GLU A 188 10.64 11.87 -3.78
C GLU A 188 11.90 11.08 -4.09
N ALA A 189 12.35 11.17 -5.33
CA ALA A 189 13.63 10.63 -5.74
C ALA A 189 14.38 11.65 -6.58
N LEU A 190 15.69 11.75 -6.37
CA LEU A 190 16.56 12.68 -7.08
C LEU A 190 17.80 11.96 -7.60
N THR A 191 18.24 12.40 -8.77
CA THR A 191 19.61 12.21 -9.24
C THR A 191 20.20 13.56 -9.59
N THR A 192 21.46 13.60 -10.02
CA THR A 192 22.06 14.83 -10.55
C THR A 192 21.27 15.40 -11.74
N ASN A 193 20.55 14.56 -12.48
CA ASN A 193 19.92 14.94 -13.76
C ASN A 193 18.39 14.99 -13.75
N GLN A 194 17.74 14.36 -12.77
CA GLN A 194 16.28 14.29 -12.75
C GLN A 194 15.74 14.33 -11.33
N TYR A 195 14.51 14.81 -11.23
CA TYR A 195 13.79 14.86 -9.97
C TYR A 195 12.37 14.32 -10.17
N ILE A 196 11.99 13.39 -9.31
CA ILE A 196 10.76 12.62 -9.41
C ILE A 196 9.97 12.80 -8.12
N LYS A 197 8.69 13.13 -8.26
CA LYS A 197 7.69 13.10 -7.20
C LYS A 197 6.65 12.06 -7.55
N MET A 198 6.26 11.22 -6.60
CA MET A 198 5.14 10.31 -6.77
C MET A 198 4.24 10.30 -5.54
N HIS A 199 2.94 10.14 -5.77
CA HIS A 199 1.95 10.35 -4.72
C HIS A 199 0.65 9.58 -5.05
N ASN A 200 0.11 8.85 -4.08
CA ASN A 200 -1.30 8.43 -4.10
C ASN A 200 -2.20 9.67 -3.92
N ILE A 201 -3.25 9.83 -4.72
CA ILE A 201 -4.18 10.96 -4.61
C ILE A 201 -5.61 10.42 -4.56
N GLU A 202 -6.42 10.99 -3.67
CA GLU A 202 -7.86 10.73 -3.63
C GLU A 202 -8.62 12.03 -3.84
N TYR A 203 -9.51 12.03 -4.81
CA TYR A 203 -10.46 13.09 -5.06
C TYR A 203 -11.82 12.68 -4.53
N GLN A 204 -12.49 13.59 -3.83
CA GLN A 204 -13.84 13.40 -3.36
C GLN A 204 -14.72 14.54 -3.86
N GLY A 205 -15.93 14.18 -4.31
CA GLY A 205 -16.92 15.14 -4.75
C GLY A 205 -18.32 14.56 -4.71
N SER A 206 -19.30 15.40 -5.02
CA SER A 206 -20.71 15.01 -5.07
C SER A 206 -21.29 15.28 -6.44
N ILE A 207 -22.04 14.32 -6.96
CA ILE A 207 -22.84 14.48 -8.18
C ILE A 207 -24.31 14.37 -7.82
N TRP A 208 -25.12 15.29 -8.30
CA TRP A 208 -26.57 15.25 -8.13
C TRP A 208 -27.21 14.48 -9.28
N HIS A 209 -28.02 13.47 -8.93
CA HIS A 209 -28.74 12.65 -9.90
C HIS A 209 -30.24 12.82 -9.72
N ASN A 210 -30.99 12.80 -10.81
CA ASN A 210 -32.45 12.66 -10.73
C ASN A 210 -32.81 11.26 -10.21
N ILE A 211 -33.61 11.19 -9.16
CA ILE A 211 -34.04 9.94 -8.51
C ILE A 211 -34.73 9.00 -9.51
N ASN A 212 -35.44 9.56 -10.49
CA ASN A 212 -36.19 8.80 -11.49
C ASN A 212 -35.29 8.20 -12.58
N SER A 213 -34.09 8.76 -12.81
CA SER A 213 -33.14 8.26 -13.81
C SER A 213 -32.14 7.24 -13.25
N LEU A 214 -32.12 7.01 -11.93
CA LEU A 214 -31.18 6.11 -11.29
C LEU A 214 -31.62 4.64 -11.38
N SER A 215 -30.68 3.75 -11.70
CA SER A 215 -30.91 2.32 -11.58
C SER A 215 -31.20 1.92 -10.12
N ARG A 216 -32.01 0.87 -9.93
CA ARG A 216 -32.38 0.36 -8.58
C ARG A 216 -31.16 0.03 -7.71
N LYS A 217 -30.05 -0.43 -8.32
CA LYS A 217 -28.79 -0.75 -7.64
C LYS A 217 -28.11 0.51 -7.09
N ILE A 218 -28.04 1.58 -7.89
CA ILE A 218 -27.44 2.84 -7.47
C ILE A 218 -28.32 3.51 -6.41
N LYS A 219 -29.65 3.58 -6.64
CA LYS A 219 -30.60 4.14 -5.68
C LYS A 219 -30.49 3.49 -4.30
N LYS A 220 -30.44 2.15 -4.23
CA LYS A 220 -30.23 1.43 -2.95
C LYS A 220 -28.90 1.77 -2.28
N ARG A 221 -27.83 1.96 -3.06
CA ARG A 221 -26.50 2.32 -2.53
C ARG A 221 -26.51 3.72 -1.95
N VAL A 222 -27.05 4.68 -2.69
CA VAL A 222 -27.10 6.10 -2.31
C VAL A 222 -27.99 6.32 -1.07
N LEU A 223 -29.13 5.62 -0.97
CA LEU A 223 -29.98 5.66 0.22
C LEU A 223 -29.31 5.07 1.47
N LYS A 224 -28.48 4.02 1.33
CA LYS A 224 -27.73 3.44 2.46
C LYS A 224 -26.66 4.37 3.03
N THR A 225 -26.21 5.35 2.26
CA THR A 225 -25.14 6.27 2.66
C THR A 225 -25.68 7.56 3.27
N ASN A 226 -26.96 7.63 3.64
CA ASN A 226 -27.63 8.85 4.14
C ASN A 226 -27.38 10.06 3.23
N ALA A 227 -27.55 9.86 1.92
CA ALA A 227 -27.39 10.90 0.93
C ALA A 227 -28.39 12.05 1.12
N GLN A 228 -27.95 13.28 0.83
CA GLN A 228 -28.85 14.43 0.79
C GLN A 228 -29.82 14.31 -0.39
N THR A 229 -31.04 14.80 -0.19
CA THR A 229 -32.07 14.87 -1.24
C THR A 229 -32.56 16.31 -1.37
N TYR A 230 -32.80 16.74 -2.60
CA TYR A 230 -33.36 18.06 -2.89
C TYR A 230 -34.38 17.94 -4.02
N GLY A 231 -35.66 18.01 -3.68
CA GLY A 231 -36.75 17.69 -4.61
C GLY A 231 -36.59 16.29 -5.19
N ASN A 232 -36.54 16.19 -6.52
CA ASN A 232 -36.31 14.93 -7.24
C ASN A 232 -34.83 14.59 -7.45
N LEU A 233 -33.90 15.35 -6.85
CA LEU A 233 -32.47 15.08 -6.93
C LEU A 233 -31.98 14.37 -5.67
N ILE A 234 -31.03 13.46 -5.85
CA ILE A 234 -30.31 12.81 -4.77
C ILE A 234 -28.81 12.94 -4.98
N GLU A 235 -28.11 13.29 -3.90
CA GLU A 235 -26.66 13.46 -3.88
C GLU A 235 -25.98 12.09 -3.91
N GLN A 236 -25.09 11.86 -4.86
CA GLN A 236 -24.18 10.73 -4.86
C GLN A 236 -22.76 11.21 -4.59
N LYS A 237 -22.23 10.88 -3.41
CA LYS A 237 -20.83 11.07 -3.09
C LYS A 237 -19.99 10.07 -3.88
N LEU A 238 -18.97 10.56 -4.56
CA LEU A 238 -18.05 9.80 -5.35
C LEU A 238 -16.63 10.05 -4.88
N THR A 239 -15.82 9.00 -5.02
CA THR A 239 -14.40 9.02 -4.68
C THR A 239 -13.65 8.47 -5.87
N LYS A 240 -12.59 9.16 -6.28
CA LYS A 240 -11.69 8.73 -7.35
C LYS A 240 -10.27 8.66 -6.79
N LYS A 241 -9.63 7.50 -6.93
CA LYS A 241 -8.27 7.26 -6.48
C LYS A 241 -7.33 7.15 -7.68
N ARG A 242 -6.20 7.83 -7.60
CA ARG A 242 -5.16 7.86 -8.62
C ARG A 242 -3.80 7.66 -7.99
N PHE A 243 -2.88 7.12 -8.77
CA PHE A 243 -1.46 7.28 -8.50
C PHE A 243 -0.89 8.25 -9.53
N GLY A 244 -0.10 9.20 -9.05
CA GLY A 244 0.50 10.24 -9.85
C GLY A 244 2.01 10.24 -9.75
N ILE A 245 2.69 10.39 -10.89
CA ILE A 245 4.13 10.62 -11.00
C ILE A 245 4.33 11.96 -11.71
N ALA A 246 5.24 12.78 -11.22
CA ALA A 246 5.70 14.00 -11.86
C ALA A 246 7.22 13.97 -11.91
N VAL A 247 7.79 14.25 -13.08
CA VAL A 247 9.22 14.21 -13.33
C VAL A 247 9.66 15.51 -13.96
N LYS A 248 10.76 16.08 -13.46
CA LYS A 248 11.50 17.15 -14.13
C LYS A 248 12.72 16.55 -14.85
N LEU A 249 12.72 16.64 -16.17
CA LEU A 249 13.77 16.15 -17.07
C LEU A 249 14.69 17.31 -17.43
N LYS A 250 16.02 17.14 -17.33
CA LYS A 250 16.97 18.22 -17.65
C LYS A 250 17.15 18.50 -19.15
N ASN A 251 17.06 17.48 -20.00
CA ASN A 251 17.54 17.55 -21.40
C ASN A 251 16.43 17.35 -22.44
N LEU A 252 15.17 17.64 -22.11
CA LEU A 252 14.08 17.50 -23.06
C LEU A 252 14.03 18.70 -24.00
N ASN A 253 13.81 18.46 -25.30
CA ASN A 253 13.51 19.53 -26.25
C ASN A 253 12.18 20.20 -25.82
N PRO A 254 12.16 21.51 -25.50
CA PRO A 254 10.97 22.21 -25.03
C PRO A 254 9.81 22.22 -26.04
N GLU A 255 10.08 21.92 -27.31
CA GLU A 255 9.08 21.80 -28.36
C GLU A 255 8.37 20.43 -28.38
N VAL A 256 8.90 19.44 -27.64
CA VAL A 256 8.29 18.10 -27.52
C VAL A 256 7.19 18.16 -26.46
N ASN A 257 5.99 18.47 -26.93
CA ASN A 257 4.78 18.50 -26.12
C ASN A 257 3.84 17.39 -26.60
N VAL A 258 3.81 16.27 -25.87
CA VAL A 258 3.07 15.07 -26.27
C VAL A 258 2.13 14.61 -25.18
N SER A 259 0.97 14.09 -25.59
CA SER A 259 0.07 13.29 -24.75
C SER A 259 -0.03 11.88 -25.33
N LEU A 260 -0.03 10.87 -24.45
CA LEU A 260 -0.18 9.45 -24.79
C LEU A 260 -1.27 8.82 -23.90
N PHE A 261 -1.92 7.80 -24.43
CA PHE A 261 -2.87 6.90 -23.74
C PHE A 261 -4.17 7.54 -23.20
N ASP A 262 -4.33 8.85 -23.32
CA ASP A 262 -5.48 9.60 -22.82
C ASP A 262 -6.72 9.43 -23.70
N LYS A 263 -7.35 8.26 -23.57
CA LYS A 263 -8.51 7.83 -24.34
C LYS A 263 -9.70 8.76 -24.22
N ASP A 264 -9.99 9.20 -23.00
CA ASP A 264 -11.16 10.03 -22.72
C ASP A 264 -10.84 11.53 -22.74
N ASN A 265 -9.63 11.89 -23.20
CA ASN A 265 -9.15 13.28 -23.23
C ASN A 265 -9.30 13.96 -21.85
N ILE A 266 -8.96 13.22 -20.80
CA ILE A 266 -9.09 13.62 -19.41
C ILE A 266 -8.26 14.86 -19.14
N TYR A 267 -7.07 14.97 -19.72
CA TYR A 267 -6.12 16.04 -19.42
C TYR A 267 -5.47 16.65 -20.66
N THR A 268 -5.51 15.95 -21.79
CA THR A 268 -4.88 16.43 -23.02
C THR A 268 -5.48 17.79 -23.43
N PRO A 269 -4.65 18.83 -23.58
CA PRO A 269 -5.11 20.16 -23.99
C PRO A 269 -5.80 20.16 -25.36
N ASN A 270 -6.74 21.09 -25.54
CA ASN A 270 -7.57 21.19 -26.75
C ASN A 270 -6.77 21.56 -28.02
N ASP A 271 -5.60 22.18 -27.87
CA ASP A 271 -4.72 22.56 -28.97
C ASP A 271 -3.86 21.40 -29.50
N TYR A 272 -3.85 20.25 -28.81
CA TYR A 272 -3.11 19.07 -29.25
C TYR A 272 -3.88 18.35 -30.37
N LYS A 273 -3.18 18.00 -31.44
CA LYS A 273 -3.71 17.25 -32.58
C LYS A 273 -3.20 15.81 -32.56
N SER A 274 -4.06 14.87 -32.94
CA SER A 274 -3.66 13.48 -33.11
C SER A 274 -2.63 13.34 -34.22
N ILE A 275 -1.64 12.48 -34.00
CA ILE A 275 -0.62 12.13 -35.01
C ILE A 275 -1.02 10.86 -35.73
N ASP A 276 -0.81 10.83 -37.03
CA ASP A 276 -1.04 9.65 -37.85
C ASP A 276 0.07 8.62 -37.59
N ILE A 277 -0.32 7.42 -37.17
CA ILE A 277 0.59 6.32 -36.81
C ILE A 277 0.04 4.99 -37.35
N PRO A 278 0.90 3.99 -37.60
CA PRO A 278 0.44 2.68 -38.07
C PRO A 278 -0.61 2.06 -37.15
N LYS A 279 -1.59 1.35 -37.73
CA LYS A 279 -2.72 0.73 -37.02
C LYS A 279 -2.34 -0.10 -35.80
N SER A 280 -1.19 -0.78 -35.84
CA SER A 280 -0.67 -1.57 -34.72
C SER A 280 -0.39 -0.75 -33.45
N TYR A 281 -0.23 0.57 -33.58
CA TYR A 281 0.13 1.49 -32.52
C TYR A 281 -0.97 2.50 -32.18
N GLU A 282 -2.16 2.45 -32.82
CA GLU A 282 -3.26 3.42 -32.60
C GLU A 282 -3.67 3.54 -31.12
N LYS A 283 -3.57 2.45 -30.35
CA LYS A 283 -3.87 2.43 -28.91
C LYS A 283 -2.96 3.32 -28.06
N LEU A 284 -1.79 3.75 -28.58
CA LEU A 284 -0.92 4.70 -27.90
C LEU A 284 -1.52 6.10 -27.85
N LEU A 285 -2.51 6.40 -28.71
CA LEU A 285 -3.29 7.64 -28.72
C LEU A 285 -2.41 8.90 -28.64
N ILE A 286 -1.50 9.02 -29.60
CA ILE A 286 -0.46 10.06 -29.59
C ILE A 286 -1.04 11.39 -30.08
N LYS A 287 -0.93 12.42 -29.25
CA LYS A 287 -1.35 13.79 -29.58
C LYS A 287 -0.23 14.79 -29.29
N SER A 288 -0.09 15.83 -30.11
CA SER A 288 0.92 16.87 -29.94
C SER A 288 0.43 18.23 -30.42
N ASN A 289 0.92 19.30 -29.81
CA ASN A 289 0.71 20.67 -30.33
C ASN A 289 1.66 21.00 -31.51
N ASN A 290 2.73 20.22 -31.69
CA ASN A 290 3.70 20.33 -32.78
C ASN A 290 3.93 18.95 -33.43
N PRO A 291 3.08 18.57 -34.41
CA PRO A 291 3.14 17.25 -35.05
C PRO A 291 4.48 16.96 -35.74
N PHE A 292 5.09 17.96 -36.39
CA PHE A 292 6.32 17.78 -37.16
C PHE A 292 7.52 17.32 -36.32
N VAL A 293 7.73 17.96 -35.16
CA VAL A 293 8.82 17.59 -34.24
C VAL A 293 8.59 16.18 -33.70
N LEU A 294 7.34 15.83 -33.38
CA LEU A 294 7.02 14.52 -32.83
C LEU A 294 7.12 13.41 -33.89
N GLU A 295 6.71 13.65 -35.13
CA GLU A 295 6.90 12.70 -36.24
C GLU A 295 8.37 12.32 -36.42
N SER A 296 9.27 13.32 -36.37
CA SER A 296 10.71 13.06 -36.45
C SER A 296 11.23 12.16 -35.33
N TRP A 297 10.66 12.30 -34.12
CA TRP A 297 10.99 11.50 -32.93
C TRP A 297 10.39 10.09 -32.97
N LEU A 298 9.15 9.94 -33.48
CA LEU A 298 8.49 8.64 -33.68
C LEU A 298 9.23 7.79 -34.71
N ASN A 299 9.82 8.44 -35.72
CA ASN A 299 10.62 7.79 -36.77
C ASN A 299 12.01 7.34 -36.29
N GLN A 300 12.46 7.74 -35.10
CA GLN A 300 13.66 7.18 -34.50
C GLN A 300 13.43 5.71 -34.18
N LYS A 301 14.32 4.83 -34.68
CA LYS A 301 14.13 3.38 -34.65
C LYS A 301 13.81 2.88 -33.24
N ASN A 302 12.65 2.20 -33.14
CA ASN A 302 12.13 1.43 -32.00
C ASN A 302 11.40 2.21 -30.88
N ASN A 303 11.20 3.53 -30.96
CA ASN A 303 10.46 4.27 -29.91
C ASN A 303 8.98 3.85 -29.80
N LEU A 304 8.28 3.76 -30.94
CA LEU A 304 6.88 3.33 -30.99
C LEU A 304 6.69 1.89 -30.49
N GLU A 305 7.57 0.99 -30.90
CA GLU A 305 7.55 -0.41 -30.49
C GLU A 305 7.79 -0.55 -28.98
N PHE A 306 8.77 0.18 -28.45
CA PHE A 306 9.08 0.20 -27.02
C PHE A 306 7.93 0.76 -26.17
N LEU A 307 7.35 1.90 -26.57
CA LEU A 307 6.18 2.46 -25.88
C LEU A 307 5.00 1.49 -25.90
N ASN A 308 4.81 0.79 -27.02
CA ASN A 308 3.77 -0.21 -27.16
C ASN A 308 4.00 -1.43 -26.27
N GLU A 309 5.23 -1.93 -26.17
CA GLU A 309 5.59 -3.03 -25.28
C GLU A 309 5.29 -2.64 -23.82
N ILE A 310 5.76 -1.48 -23.37
CA ILE A 310 5.51 -0.99 -22.00
C ILE A 310 4.02 -0.79 -21.74
N TYR A 311 3.28 -0.20 -22.68
CA TYR A 311 1.83 -0.01 -22.53
C TYR A 311 1.12 -1.34 -22.31
N ASN A 312 1.46 -2.36 -23.10
CA ASN A 312 0.85 -3.69 -22.96
C ASN A 312 1.17 -4.30 -21.61
N GLU A 313 2.42 -4.22 -21.16
CA GLU A 313 2.82 -4.70 -19.83
C GLU A 313 2.09 -3.94 -18.71
N LEU A 314 1.94 -2.62 -18.83
CA LEU A 314 1.22 -1.79 -17.85
C LEU A 314 -0.26 -2.20 -17.71
N ILE A 315 -0.98 -2.32 -18.83
CA ILE A 315 -2.41 -2.62 -18.79
C ILE A 315 -2.71 -4.04 -18.30
N ILE A 316 -1.81 -5.01 -18.55
CA ILE A 316 -1.99 -6.41 -18.09
C ILE A 316 -1.38 -6.65 -16.71
N SER A 317 -0.53 -5.74 -16.22
CA SER A 317 0.17 -5.90 -14.95
C SER A 317 -0.82 -6.12 -13.81
N GLN A 318 -0.54 -7.16 -13.03
CA GLN A 318 -1.37 -7.59 -11.91
C GLN A 318 -0.70 -7.18 -10.62
N ILE A 319 -1.49 -6.65 -9.69
CA ILE A 319 -0.98 -6.12 -8.44
C ILE A 319 -1.64 -6.82 -7.26
N SER A 320 -0.80 -7.27 -6.32
CA SER A 320 -1.24 -7.89 -5.08
C SER A 320 -1.82 -6.85 -4.13
N VAL A 321 -3.12 -6.97 -3.84
CA VAL A 321 -3.79 -6.14 -2.84
C VAL A 321 -3.95 -6.94 -1.54
N PRO A 322 -3.27 -6.54 -0.44
CA PRO A 322 -3.37 -7.24 0.83
C PRO A 322 -4.82 -7.42 1.31
N ASN A 323 -5.11 -8.56 1.95
CA ASN A 323 -6.39 -8.90 2.57
C ASN A 323 -7.61 -8.97 1.65
N THR A 324 -7.43 -9.05 0.34
CA THR A 324 -8.53 -9.35 -0.57
C THR A 324 -8.80 -10.86 -0.57
N LYS A 325 -10.09 -11.26 -0.45
CA LYS A 325 -10.51 -12.68 -0.33
C LYS A 325 -10.16 -13.56 -1.54
N ALA A 326 -9.70 -12.96 -2.63
CA ALA A 326 -9.18 -13.61 -3.81
C ALA A 326 -8.05 -12.72 -4.34
N ASN A 327 -7.10 -13.30 -5.08
CA ASN A 327 -6.17 -12.59 -5.96
C ASN A 327 -6.96 -11.85 -7.05
N LYS A 328 -7.76 -10.84 -6.65
CA LYS A 328 -8.46 -9.96 -7.57
C LYS A 328 -7.39 -9.14 -8.21
N LYS A 329 -7.00 -9.59 -9.40
CA LYS A 329 -6.13 -8.88 -10.32
C LYS A 329 -6.87 -7.60 -10.68
N PHE A 330 -6.31 -6.47 -10.27
CA PHE A 330 -6.76 -5.17 -10.73
C PHE A 330 -5.93 -4.82 -11.94
N LEU A 331 -6.62 -4.47 -13.03
CA LEU A 331 -6.00 -3.89 -14.20
C LEU A 331 -5.93 -2.38 -13.98
N ILE A 332 -5.01 -1.75 -14.69
CA ILE A 332 -4.88 -0.30 -14.66
C ILE A 332 -5.95 0.29 -15.56
N ASP A 333 -6.81 1.10 -14.96
CA ASP A 333 -7.81 1.87 -15.67
C ASP A 333 -7.24 3.27 -15.96
N ASN A 334 -7.47 3.79 -17.16
CA ASN A 334 -7.16 5.16 -17.56
C ASN A 334 -5.72 5.60 -17.26
N LEU A 335 -4.73 4.91 -17.85
CA LEU A 335 -3.37 5.42 -17.90
C LEU A 335 -3.31 6.64 -18.82
N SER A 336 -2.66 7.70 -18.37
CA SER A 336 -2.44 8.88 -19.17
C SER A 336 -1.07 9.46 -18.86
N PHE A 337 -0.45 9.98 -19.92
CA PHE A 337 0.91 10.45 -19.91
C PHE A 337 0.97 11.75 -20.69
N ILE A 338 1.56 12.78 -20.11
CA ILE A 338 1.76 14.05 -20.78
C ILE A 338 3.18 14.53 -20.51
N VAL A 339 3.82 15.02 -21.56
CA VAL A 339 5.11 15.68 -21.51
C VAL A 339 4.89 17.10 -22.02
N ARG A 340 5.37 18.08 -21.26
CA ARG A 340 5.31 19.48 -21.64
C ARG A 340 6.57 20.20 -21.15
N ASN A 341 7.26 20.88 -22.05
CA ASN A 341 8.51 21.60 -21.77
C ASN A 341 9.62 20.69 -21.21
N THR A 342 9.83 20.70 -19.89
CA THR A 342 10.82 19.88 -19.16
C THR A 342 10.16 19.02 -18.09
N GLU A 343 8.83 18.98 -18.07
CA GLU A 343 8.05 18.25 -17.09
C GLU A 343 7.27 17.14 -17.77
N ALA A 344 7.23 15.99 -17.12
CA ALA A 344 6.41 14.87 -17.52
C ALA A 344 5.53 14.44 -16.37
N PHE A 345 4.27 14.16 -16.68
CA PHE A 345 3.27 13.76 -15.71
C PHE A 345 2.61 12.48 -16.17
N ILE A 346 2.50 11.52 -15.26
CA ILE A 346 1.88 10.22 -15.51
C ILE A 346 0.88 10.00 -14.40
N TRP A 347 -0.35 9.66 -14.76
CA TRP A 347 -1.33 9.22 -13.78
C TRP A 347 -2.13 8.05 -14.30
N PHE A 348 -2.66 7.28 -13.37
CA PHE A 348 -3.59 6.20 -13.66
C PHE A 348 -4.54 5.97 -12.50
N ASP A 349 -5.74 5.50 -12.82
CA ASP A 349 -6.78 5.21 -11.84
C ASP A 349 -6.52 3.84 -11.21
N ILE A 350 -6.48 3.80 -9.88
CA ILE A 350 -6.19 2.57 -9.14
C ILE A 350 -6.95 2.54 -7.81
N PRO A 351 -7.69 1.46 -7.48
CA PRO A 351 -8.57 1.47 -6.30
C PRO A 351 -7.84 1.29 -4.96
N PHE A 352 -6.52 1.14 -4.97
CA PHE A 352 -5.67 0.91 -3.80
C PHE A 352 -4.42 1.77 -3.85
N GLU A 353 -3.77 1.90 -2.71
CA GLU A 353 -2.58 2.72 -2.52
C GLU A 353 -1.30 1.97 -2.92
N LEU A 354 -0.48 2.56 -3.78
CA LEU A 354 0.85 2.04 -4.12
C LEU A 354 1.89 2.49 -3.09
N VAL A 355 2.89 1.64 -2.82
CA VAL A 355 4.03 1.89 -1.90
C VAL A 355 3.63 1.97 -0.41
N ASP A 356 2.42 2.46 -0.12
CA ASP A 356 1.89 2.62 1.22
C ASP A 356 1.50 1.28 1.87
N LEU A 357 1.94 1.09 3.13
CA LEU A 357 1.63 -0.09 3.95
C LEU A 357 0.49 0.21 4.94
N ILE A 358 -0.69 0.64 4.45
CA ILE A 358 -1.83 1.08 5.28
C ILE A 358 -2.89 -0.04 5.41
N PHE A 359 -2.46 -1.29 5.60
CA PHE A 359 -3.36 -2.44 5.76
C PHE A 359 -3.15 -3.15 7.10
N ILE A 360 -4.13 -3.96 7.49
CA ILE A 360 -4.12 -4.74 8.73
C ILE A 360 -3.65 -6.17 8.39
N ALA A 361 -2.74 -6.77 9.14
CA ALA A 361 -2.36 -8.15 8.89
C ALA A 361 -3.56 -9.12 9.05
N LYS A 362 -3.62 -10.16 8.21
CA LYS A 362 -4.65 -11.20 8.29
C LYS A 362 -4.52 -12.06 9.55
N ASN A 363 -3.28 -12.30 9.97
CA ASN A 363 -2.93 -13.11 11.13
C ASN A 363 -1.60 -12.61 11.76
N ILE A 364 -1.15 -13.28 12.83
CA ILE A 364 0.09 -12.95 13.56
C ILE A 364 1.23 -13.94 13.17
N ASN A 365 1.11 -14.59 12.01
CA ASN A 365 2.16 -15.45 11.47
C ASN A 365 3.20 -14.55 10.79
N LYS A 366 4.50 -14.73 11.13
CA LYS A 366 5.54 -13.81 10.64
C LYS A 366 5.75 -14.00 9.15
N GLU A 367 5.82 -15.25 8.71
CA GLU A 367 6.07 -15.67 7.34
C GLU A 367 4.99 -15.13 6.41
N ASP A 368 3.71 -15.26 6.80
CA ASP A 368 2.57 -14.74 6.03
C ASP A 368 2.61 -13.19 5.91
N ILE A 369 3.00 -12.51 7.00
CA ILE A 369 3.14 -11.05 7.00
C ILE A 369 4.28 -10.62 6.07
N ILE A 370 5.44 -11.27 6.18
CA ILE A 370 6.62 -11.00 5.35
C ILE A 370 6.26 -11.19 3.88
N GLU A 371 5.66 -12.34 3.52
CA GLU A 371 5.27 -12.63 2.15
C GLU A 371 4.27 -11.60 1.61
N THR A 372 3.27 -11.21 2.42
CA THR A 372 2.27 -10.20 2.01
C THR A 372 2.93 -8.85 1.71
N ILE A 373 3.85 -8.39 2.56
CA ILE A 373 4.56 -7.11 2.37
C ILE A 373 5.47 -7.18 1.15
N VAL A 374 6.27 -8.26 1.03
CA VAL A 374 7.22 -8.43 -0.07
C VAL A 374 6.49 -8.50 -1.40
N ASN A 375 5.42 -9.28 -1.52
CA ASN A 375 4.63 -9.38 -2.75
C ASN A 375 4.03 -8.02 -3.13
N LYS A 376 3.45 -7.29 -2.17
CA LYS A 376 2.94 -5.95 -2.41
C LYS A 376 4.02 -5.01 -2.94
N LEU A 377 5.16 -4.92 -2.24
CA LEU A 377 6.23 -3.99 -2.62
C LEU A 377 6.85 -4.35 -3.98
N MET A 378 7.03 -5.64 -4.28
CA MET A 378 7.54 -6.08 -5.58
C MET A 378 6.58 -5.71 -6.72
N ASP A 379 5.29 -5.95 -6.54
CA ASP A 379 4.28 -5.62 -7.56
C ASP A 379 4.15 -4.10 -7.74
N ASP A 380 4.05 -3.34 -6.65
CA ASP A 380 3.93 -1.89 -6.68
C ASP A 380 5.14 -1.24 -7.35
N PHE A 381 6.37 -1.66 -6.99
CA PHE A 381 7.58 -1.08 -7.58
C PHE A 381 7.82 -1.54 -9.00
N TYR A 382 7.44 -2.76 -9.38
CA TYR A 382 7.48 -3.17 -10.78
C TYR A 382 6.55 -2.30 -11.63
N LEU A 383 5.37 -1.95 -11.10
CA LEU A 383 4.49 -1.03 -11.79
C LEU A 383 5.10 0.37 -11.94
N ILE A 384 5.68 0.91 -10.86
CA ILE A 384 6.37 2.21 -10.90
C ILE A 384 7.53 2.17 -11.90
N TYR A 385 8.29 1.07 -11.95
CA TYR A 385 9.33 0.85 -12.94
C TYR A 385 8.79 0.96 -14.36
N LEU A 386 7.73 0.23 -14.70
CA LEU A 386 7.11 0.29 -16.01
C LEU A 386 6.62 1.71 -16.35
N ALA A 387 5.99 2.40 -15.39
CA ALA A 387 5.53 3.77 -15.59
C ALA A 387 6.70 4.74 -15.85
N LEU A 388 7.82 4.59 -15.14
CA LEU A 388 9.01 5.39 -15.37
C LEU A 388 9.71 5.03 -16.70
N GLN A 389 9.65 3.77 -17.14
CA GLN A 389 10.19 3.35 -18.45
C GLN A 389 9.53 4.07 -19.63
N LEU A 390 8.27 4.52 -19.50
CA LEU A 390 7.62 5.37 -20.50
C LEU A 390 8.36 6.69 -20.76
N LEU A 391 9.14 7.17 -19.78
CA LEU A 391 9.89 8.43 -19.88
C LEU A 391 11.29 8.26 -20.46
N VAL A 392 11.78 7.03 -20.61
CA VAL A 392 13.14 6.77 -21.11
C VAL A 392 13.34 7.30 -22.54
N PRO A 393 12.39 7.13 -23.48
CA PRO A 393 12.47 7.74 -24.81
C PRO A 393 12.50 9.29 -24.78
N PHE A 394 12.10 9.89 -23.67
CA PHE A 394 12.10 11.33 -23.42
C PHE A 394 13.30 11.78 -22.57
N GLY A 395 14.30 10.91 -22.38
CA GLY A 395 15.55 11.26 -21.70
C GLY A 395 15.56 11.03 -20.19
N LEU A 396 14.62 10.26 -19.64
CA LEU A 396 14.76 9.76 -18.27
C LEU A 396 15.90 8.74 -18.21
N GLU A 397 16.87 8.98 -17.34
CA GLU A 397 18.00 8.08 -17.11
C GLU A 397 17.63 7.10 -15.99
N ILE A 398 17.08 5.94 -16.35
CA ILE A 398 16.86 4.84 -15.41
C ILE A 398 17.42 3.54 -15.95
N SER A 399 18.07 2.77 -15.08
CA SER A 399 18.51 1.41 -15.36
C SER A 399 18.19 0.51 -14.18
N VAL A 400 17.90 -0.76 -14.46
CA VAL A 400 17.75 -1.77 -13.40
C VAL A 400 19.13 -2.33 -13.12
N LYS A 401 19.66 -2.12 -11.91
CA LYS A 401 20.89 -2.80 -11.49
C LYS A 401 20.60 -4.30 -11.41
N GLU A 402 21.15 -5.14 -12.26
CA GLU A 402 21.06 -6.59 -12.04
C GLU A 402 22.00 -6.98 -10.89
N GLU A 403 21.45 -7.47 -9.78
CA GLU A 403 22.26 -8.06 -8.71
C GLU A 403 22.52 -9.52 -9.11
N VAL A 404 23.78 -9.86 -9.42
CA VAL A 404 24.18 -11.25 -9.67
C VAL A 404 24.02 -12.02 -8.36
N VAL A 405 23.07 -12.95 -8.33
CA VAL A 405 22.62 -13.71 -7.14
C VAL A 405 23.73 -14.54 -6.46
N ASN A 406 24.93 -14.64 -7.07
CA ASN A 406 26.02 -15.53 -6.63
C ASN A 406 27.20 -14.84 -5.90
N LYS A 407 27.13 -13.55 -5.52
CA LYS A 407 28.19 -12.97 -4.66
C LYS A 407 27.89 -13.22 -3.17
N PRO A 408 28.84 -13.71 -2.37
CA PRO A 408 28.71 -13.73 -0.91
C PRO A 408 28.52 -12.30 -0.39
N LEU A 409 27.40 -12.08 0.30
CA LEU A 409 26.91 -10.78 0.76
C LEU A 409 27.57 -10.35 2.09
N GLU A 410 28.88 -10.07 2.08
CA GLU A 410 29.57 -9.53 3.27
C GLU A 410 30.08 -8.08 3.12
N SER A 411 30.11 -7.47 1.93
CA SER A 411 30.75 -6.16 1.76
C SER A 411 29.87 -4.91 1.97
N ASP A 412 28.54 -5.04 1.99
CA ASP A 412 27.64 -3.87 1.97
C ASP A 412 26.98 -3.56 3.32
N LEU A 413 27.46 -4.15 4.41
CA LEU A 413 26.90 -4.00 5.76
C LEU A 413 27.90 -3.48 6.81
N VAL A 414 28.99 -2.83 6.39
CA VAL A 414 29.82 -2.08 7.35
C VAL A 414 29.09 -0.79 7.70
N PHE A 415 28.54 -0.75 8.90
CA PHE A 415 28.15 0.49 9.55
C PHE A 415 29.41 1.12 10.16
N ASP A 416 29.67 2.40 9.87
CA ASP A 416 30.70 3.19 10.55
C ASP A 416 30.29 3.35 12.02
N ASP A 417 30.72 2.42 12.87
CA ASP A 417 30.79 2.64 14.31
C ASP A 417 32.01 3.53 14.59
N LYS A 418 31.83 4.86 14.49
CA LYS A 418 32.75 5.80 15.15
C LYS A 418 32.34 5.99 16.60
N GLU A 419 32.67 5.02 17.44
CA GLU A 419 32.87 5.27 18.86
C GLU A 419 34.38 5.42 19.14
N SER A 420 34.74 6.68 19.39
CA SER A 420 35.72 7.11 20.40
C SER A 420 36.72 6.08 20.90
N THR A 421 37.95 6.16 20.38
CA THR A 421 39.14 5.85 21.16
C THR A 421 40.23 6.83 20.78
N ASN A 422 40.48 7.79 21.66
CA ASN A 422 41.81 8.36 21.87
C ASN A 422 41.84 8.99 23.25
N ASN A 423 42.17 8.17 24.25
CA ASN A 423 42.97 8.65 25.36
C ASN A 423 44.41 8.77 24.84
N GLN A 424 44.92 9.99 24.77
CA GLN A 424 46.33 10.22 25.02
C GLN A 424 46.43 11.27 26.12
N GLU A 425 46.79 10.74 27.29
CA GLU A 425 47.48 11.47 28.33
C GLU A 425 48.70 12.16 27.73
N THR A 426 48.86 13.43 28.02
CA THR A 426 50.19 14.04 28.15
C THR A 426 50.11 15.00 29.33
N LYS A 427 50.67 14.54 30.46
CA LYS A 427 51.20 15.38 31.52
C LYS A 427 52.72 15.25 31.44
N GLU A 428 53.35 16.40 31.68
CA GLU A 428 54.79 16.73 31.69
C GLU A 428 55.40 17.13 30.35
#